data_AF-A0A3C0TJB3-F1
#
_entry.id   AF-A0A3C0TJB3-F1
#
_cell.length_a   1.000
_cell.length_b   1.000
_cell.length_c   1.000
_cell.angle_alpha   90.00
_cell.angle_beta   90.00
_cell.angle_gamma   90.00
#
_symmetry.space_group_name_H-M   'P 1'
#
loop_
_entity.id
_entity.type
_entity.pdbx_description
1 polymer ?
#
loop_
_entity_poly.entity_id
_entity_poly.type
_entity_poly.pdbx_seq_one_letter_code
_entity_poly.pdbx_strand_id
1 'polypeptide(L)' 'MEYWISDRCTGCGTCQDVCPTEAIQLEDGRAVITMDCIDCGSCIRFCPEGAIRMSVPATVAPDSS' A
#
# COMPACT_ATOMS: atom_id res chain seq x y z
N MET A 1 2.50 -6.23 9.97
CA MET A 1 3.05 -6.04 8.62
C MET A 1 3.23 -4.55 8.42
N GLU A 2 4.37 -4.13 7.88
CA GLU A 2 4.64 -2.70 7.66
C GLU A 2 4.43 -2.36 6.18
N TYR A 3 3.57 -1.37 5.92
CA TYR A 3 3.44 -0.78 4.61
C TYR A 3 4.27 0.49 4.56
N TRP A 4 4.96 0.69 3.44
CA TRP A 4 5.73 1.89 3.20
C TRP A 4 5.05 2.71 2.09
N ILE A 5 4.61 3.92 2.45
CA ILE A 5 4.15 4.93 1.50
C ILE A 5 5.30 5.93 1.29
N SER A 6 5.86 5.93 0.08
CA SER A 6 6.93 6.85 -0.30
C SER A 6 6.43 8.27 -0.60
N ASP A 7 7.35 9.23 -0.74
CA ASP A 7 7.05 10.63 -1.10
C ASP A 7 6.46 10.81 -2.51
N ARG A 8 6.35 9.73 -3.29
CA ARG A 8 5.62 9.71 -4.56
C ARG A 8 4.11 9.71 -4.36
N CYS A 9 3.62 9.51 -3.14
CA CYS A 9 2.19 9.60 -2.86
C CYS A 9 1.72 11.04 -3.05
N THR A 10 0.81 11.24 -4.00
CA THR A 10 0.19 12.54 -4.32
C THR A 10 -1.17 12.75 -3.65
N GLY A 11 -1.61 11.79 -2.83
CA GLY A 11 -2.94 11.84 -2.21
C GLY A 11 -4.10 11.68 -3.19
N CYS A 12 -3.86 11.08 -4.37
CA CYS A 12 -4.86 10.96 -5.43
C CYS A 12 -6.09 10.09 -5.10
N GLY A 13 -6.07 9.32 -4.01
CA GLY A 13 -7.21 8.52 -3.58
C GLY A 13 -7.46 7.21 -4.33
N THR A 14 -6.76 6.91 -5.43
CA THR A 14 -6.98 5.66 -6.20
C THR A 14 -6.86 4.40 -5.35
N CYS A 15 -5.94 4.38 -4.38
CA CYS A 15 -5.78 3.25 -3.47
C CYS A 15 -6.98 3.06 -2.52
N GLN A 16 -7.61 4.15 -2.08
CA GLN A 16 -8.83 4.14 -1.29
C GLN A 16 -10.01 3.59 -2.10
N ASP A 17 -10.18 4.06 -3.34
CA ASP A 17 -11.29 3.63 -4.22
C ASP A 17 -11.27 2.13 -4.55
N VAL A 18 -10.08 1.54 -4.69
CA VAL A 18 -9.93 0.12 -5.02
C VAL A 18 -9.86 -0.79 -3.79
N CYS A 19 -9.89 -0.23 -2.58
CA CYS A 19 -9.76 -1.01 -1.36
C CYS A 19 -11.09 -1.73 -1.04
N PRO A 20 -11.14 -3.08 -1.09
CA PRO A 20 -12.39 -3.81 -0.88
C PRO A 20 -12.88 -3.77 0.57
N THR A 21 -12.01 -3.45 1.52
CA THR A 21 -12.33 -3.33 2.95
C THR A 21 -12.33 -1.89 3.44
N GLU A 22 -12.20 -0.91 2.54
CA GLU A 22 -12.16 0.52 2.88
C GLU A 22 -11.07 0.88 3.92
N ALA A 23 -10.02 0.06 4.01
CA ALA A 23 -8.95 0.17 5.00
C ALA A 23 -7.92 1.27 4.70
N ILE A 24 -8.18 2.16 3.75
CA ILE A 24 -7.25 3.21 3.33
C ILE A 24 -7.91 4.57 3.49
N GLN A 25 -7.27 5.44 4.25
CA GLN A 25 -7.67 6.82 4.46
C GLN A 25 -6.63 7.77 3.86
N LEU A 26 -7.04 9.02 3.61
CA LEU A 26 -6.13 10.08 3.19
C LEU A 26 -5.95 11.06 4.34
N GLU A 27 -4.74 11.13 4.88
CA GLU A 27 -4.34 12.07 5.93
C GLU A 27 -3.17 12.92 5.41
N ASP A 28 -3.29 14.25 5.52
CA ASP A 28 -2.26 15.21 5.05
C ASP A 28 -1.81 15.00 3.60
N GLY A 29 -2.73 14.58 2.73
CA GLY A 29 -2.43 14.30 1.32
C GLY A 29 -1.63 13.01 1.10
N ARG A 30 -1.57 12.12 2.10
CA ARG A 30 -0.95 10.80 2.00
C ARG A 30 -1.93 9.68 2.34
N ALA A 31 -1.74 8.55 1.69
CA ALA A 31 -2.49 7.34 2.03
C ALA A 31 -2.00 6.77 3.36
N VAL A 32 -2.94 6.44 4.24
CA VAL A 32 -2.71 5.78 5.53
C VAL A 32 -3.53 4.49 5.54
N ILE A 33 -2.87 3.37 5.83
CA ILE A 33 -3.49 2.04 5.82
C ILE A 33 -3.83 1.67 7.27
N THR A 34 -5.10 1.34 7.52
CA THR A 34 -5.61 0.96 8.84
C THR A 34 -5.42 -0.53 9.11
N MET A 35 -5.78 -0.94 10.33
CA MET A 35 -5.79 -2.34 10.75
C MET A 35 -6.84 -3.22 10.05
N ASP A 36 -7.77 -2.62 9.30
CA ASP A 36 -8.80 -3.34 8.52
C ASP A 36 -8.24 -3.89 7.19
N CYS A 37 -6.96 -3.65 6.91
CA CYS A 37 -6.30 -4.13 5.73
C CYS A 37 -6.12 -5.65 5.79
N ILE A 38 -6.56 -6.33 4.72
CA ILE A 38 -6.50 -7.80 4.58
C ILE A 38 -5.35 -8.25 3.66
N ASP A 39 -4.35 -7.41 3.43
CA ASP A 39 -3.18 -7.72 2.58
C ASP A 39 -3.50 -8.14 1.13
N CYS A 40 -4.63 -7.67 0.58
CA CYS A 40 -5.06 -8.05 -0.77
C CYS A 40 -4.16 -7.51 -1.90
N GLY A 41 -3.33 -6.50 -1.62
CA GLY A 41 -2.38 -5.92 -2.57
C GLY A 41 -2.99 -5.03 -3.67
N SER A 42 -4.31 -4.77 -3.66
CA SER A 42 -4.98 -3.92 -4.65
C SER A 42 -4.39 -2.51 -4.71
N CYS A 43 -4.12 -1.90 -3.56
CA CYS A 43 -3.56 -0.56 -3.48
C CYS A 43 -2.18 -0.45 -4.15
N ILE A 44 -1.35 -1.50 -4.07
CA ILE A 44 -0.03 -1.56 -4.71
C ILE A 44 -0.18 -1.69 -6.23
N ARG A 45 -1.11 -2.55 -6.67
CA ARG A 45 -1.33 -2.83 -8.10
C ARG A 45 -1.91 -1.64 -8.87
N PHE A 46 -2.79 -0.87 -8.24
CA PHE A 46 -3.52 0.22 -8.88
C PHE A 46 -2.97 1.62 -8.57
N CYS A 47 -1.97 1.76 -7.68
CA CYS A 47 -1.37 3.05 -7.42
C CYS A 47 -0.64 3.56 -8.69
N PRO A 48 -1.10 4.65 -9.32
CA PRO A 48 -0.49 5.14 -10.57
C PRO A 48 0.95 5.64 -10.34
N GLU A 49 1.22 6.12 -9.13
CA GLU A 49 2.55 6.61 -8.74
C GLU A 49 3.50 5.50 -8.29
N GLY A 50 3.01 4.28 -8.09
CA GLY A 50 3.78 3.18 -7.48
C GLY A 50 4.31 3.55 -6.09
N ALA A 51 3.56 4.36 -5.34
CA ALA A 51 4.01 4.96 -4.08
C ALA A 51 3.92 4.01 -2.88
N ILE A 52 3.10 2.96 -2.96
CA ILE A 52 2.81 2.01 -1.88
C ILE A 52 3.62 0.73 -2.09
N ARG A 53 4.35 0.29 -1.06
CA ARG A 53 5.08 -0.99 -1.05
C ARG A 53 4.80 -1.77 0.22
N MET A 54 4.72 -3.09 0.10
CA MET A 54 4.76 -4.00 1.25
C MET A 54 6.22 -4.27 1.59
N SER A 55 6.60 -4.07 2.85
CA SER A 55 7.87 -4.58 3.35
C SER A 55 7.69 -6.07 3.63
N VAL A 56 8.20 -6.89 2.71
CA VAL A 56 8.41 -8.29 3.01
C VAL A 56 9.75 -8.36 3.74
N PRO A 57 9.83 -8.88 4.97
CA PRO A 57 11.12 -8.96 5.67
C PRO A 57 12.12 -9.71 4.78
N ALA A 58 13.33 -9.18 4.68
CA ALA A 58 14.40 -9.68 3.78
C ALA A 58 14.79 -11.15 4.00
N THR A 59 14.21 -11.83 4.99
CA THR A 59 14.35 -13.27 5.24
C THR A 59 13.54 -14.14 4.28
N VAL A 60 12.63 -13.57 3.49
CA VAL A 60 12.02 -14.24 2.33
C VAL A 60 12.51 -13.62 1.03
N ALA A 61 13.84 -13.55 0.87
CA ALA A 61 14.35 -13.69 -0.48
C ALA A 61 13.79 -15.01 -1.03
N PRO A 62 13.13 -15.05 -2.20
CA PRO A 62 13.02 -16.32 -2.88
C PRO A 62 14.46 -16.78 -3.05
N ASP A 63 14.78 -17.92 -2.47
CA ASP A 63 15.89 -18.72 -2.93
C ASP A 63 15.77 -18.75 -4.46
N SER A 64 16.62 -17.96 -5.11
CA SER A 64 17.01 -18.19 -6.47
C SER A 64 17.82 -19.49 -6.45
N SER A 65 17.12 -20.64 -6.40
CA SER A 65 17.59 -21.99 -6.74
C SER A 65 16.42 -22.97 -6.84
#